data_AF-A0AAW0NI40-F1
#
_entry.id   AF-A0AAW0NI40-F1
#
_cell.length_a   1.000
_cell.length_b   1.000
_cell.length_c   1.000
_cell.angle_alpha   90.00
_cell.angle_beta   90.00
_cell.angle_gamma   90.00
#
_symmetry.space_group_name_H-M   'P 1'
#
loop_
_entity.id
_entity.type
_entity.pdbx_description
1 polymer ?
#
loop_
_entity_poly.entity_id
_entity_poly.type
_entity_poly.pdbx_seq_one_letter_code
_entity_poly.pdbx_strand_id
1 'polypeptide(L)'
;MANHFDDAKLSSLAKYARFFDLVRLKTDLIGLYGSQTLRNECKTPGQLLRFLAQNDLTQTIPEVTKLLHLILTIPATTASVERSFSALKRLKTYSRNKTDQGRLSSLATISIERERLVKLQRNKEAFYDKVTDLFAQKERRVELIYK
;
A
#
# COMPACT_ATOMS: atom_id res chain seq x y z
N MET A 1 28.54 4.41 -28.66
CA MET A 1 28.98 5.00 -27.37
C MET A 1 28.20 4.30 -26.27
N ALA A 2 28.86 3.49 -25.44
CA ALA A 2 28.19 2.69 -24.43
C ALA A 2 27.48 3.61 -23.43
N ASN A 3 26.15 3.49 -23.33
CA ASN A 3 25.36 4.17 -22.32
C ASN A 3 25.87 3.71 -20.95
N HIS A 4 26.70 4.54 -20.31
CA HIS A 4 27.25 4.24 -18.99
C HIS A 4 26.09 4.17 -18.00
N PHE A 5 25.78 2.96 -17.55
CA PHE A 5 24.81 2.75 -16.49
C PHE A 5 25.39 3.31 -15.19
N ASP A 6 24.64 4.18 -14.51
CA ASP A 6 25.09 4.87 -13.31
C ASP A 6 25.14 3.89 -12.13
N ASP A 7 26.29 3.24 -11.98
CA ASP A 7 26.56 2.27 -10.91
C ASP A 7 26.50 2.91 -9.51
N ALA A 8 26.73 4.22 -9.39
CA ALA A 8 26.59 4.93 -8.12
C ALA A 8 25.13 4.96 -7.67
N LYS A 9 24.18 5.21 -8.58
CA LYS A 9 22.74 5.11 -8.25
C LYS A 9 22.32 3.70 -7.85
N LEU A 10 22.83 2.68 -8.53
CA LEU A 10 22.56 1.29 -8.16
C LEU A 10 23.14 0.95 -6.78
N SER A 11 24.33 1.45 -6.46
CA SER A 11 24.96 1.26 -5.15
C SER A 11 24.15 1.89 -4.01
N SER A 12 23.42 2.99 -4.28
CA SER A 12 22.50 3.60 -3.30
C SER A 12 21.31 2.69 -2.96
N LEU A 13 20.89 1.84 -3.92
CA LEU A 13 19.87 0.82 -3.74
C LEU A 13 20.37 -0.40 -2.95
N ALA A 14 21.67 -0.50 -2.67
CA ALA A 14 22.20 -1.58 -1.82
C ALA A 14 21.60 -1.57 -0.40
N LYS A 15 21.14 -0.41 0.08
CA LYS A 15 20.35 -0.31 1.33
C LYS A 15 19.07 -1.15 1.30
N TYR A 16 18.54 -1.41 0.11
CA TYR A 16 17.34 -2.19 -0.15
C TYR A 16 17.65 -3.58 -0.73
N ALA A 17 18.88 -4.07 -0.62
CA ALA A 17 19.31 -5.39 -1.12
C ALA A 17 18.47 -6.55 -0.58
N ARG A 18 17.79 -6.39 0.56
CA ARG A 18 16.83 -7.38 1.08
C ARG A 18 15.62 -7.59 0.16
N PHE A 19 15.25 -6.59 -0.62
CA PHE A 19 14.04 -6.59 -1.45
C PHE A 19 14.32 -6.85 -2.94
N PHE A 20 15.57 -6.63 -3.38
CA PHE A 20 15.98 -6.72 -4.77
C PHE A 20 17.25 -7.54 -4.92
N ASP A 21 17.28 -8.41 -5.92
CA ASP A 21 18.53 -8.98 -6.41
C ASP A 21 19.24 -7.94 -7.27
N LEU A 22 20.27 -7.29 -6.71
CA LEU A 22 20.98 -6.19 -7.37
C LEU A 22 21.68 -6.62 -8.67
N VAL A 23 22.13 -7.87 -8.75
CA VAL A 23 22.84 -8.39 -9.93
C VAL A 23 21.87 -8.61 -11.08
N ARG A 24 20.73 -9.24 -10.79
CA ARG A 24 19.63 -9.36 -11.76
C ARG A 24 19.06 -8.00 -12.12
N LEU A 25 18.81 -7.13 -11.15
CA LEU A 25 18.28 -5.79 -11.39
C LEU A 25 19.20 -4.98 -12.32
N LYS A 26 20.52 -5.03 -12.12
CA LYS A 26 21.48 -4.38 -13.01
C LYS A 26 21.39 -4.92 -14.44
N THR A 27 21.33 -6.23 -14.58
CA THR A 27 21.26 -6.91 -15.89
C THR A 27 19.97 -6.54 -16.62
N ASP A 28 18.85 -6.63 -15.90
CA ASP A 28 17.52 -6.27 -16.35
C ASP A 28 17.44 -4.80 -16.81
N LEU A 29 18.00 -3.88 -16.01
CA LEU A 29 18.03 -2.46 -16.33
C LEU A 29 18.92 -2.17 -17.55
N ILE A 30 20.10 -2.78 -17.65
CA ILE A 30 20.97 -2.62 -18.82
C ILE A 30 20.26 -3.09 -20.09
N GLY A 31 19.60 -4.25 -20.06
CA GLY A 31 18.81 -4.76 -21.18
C GLY A 31 17.67 -3.81 -21.56
N LEU A 32 16.97 -3.26 -20.57
CA LEU A 32 15.87 -2.32 -20.78
C LEU A 32 16.34 -0.98 -21.37
N TYR A 33 17.42 -0.40 -20.84
CA TYR A 33 18.01 0.86 -21.34
C TYR A 33 18.69 0.70 -22.70
N GLY A 34 19.08 -0.52 -23.09
CA GLY A 34 19.62 -0.82 -24.41
C GLY A 34 18.58 -0.84 -25.52
N SER A 35 17.28 -0.96 -25.19
CA SER A 35 16.21 -1.03 -26.17
C SER A 35 15.71 0.35 -26.60
N GLN A 36 16.00 0.72 -27.86
CA GLN A 36 15.60 2.02 -28.41
C GLN A 36 14.07 2.14 -28.60
N THR A 37 13.37 1.02 -28.82
CA THR A 37 11.91 0.98 -28.97
C THR A 37 11.22 1.36 -27.66
N LEU A 38 11.63 0.74 -26.54
CA LEU A 38 11.11 1.05 -25.21
C LEU A 38 11.33 2.51 -24.82
N ARG A 39 12.50 3.07 -25.15
CA ARG A 39 12.85 4.46 -24.82
C ARG A 39 12.00 5.48 -25.59
N ASN A 40 11.58 5.14 -26.81
CA ASN A 40 10.78 6.03 -27.65
C ASN A 40 9.28 5.93 -27.34
N GLU A 41 8.78 4.73 -27.02
CA GLU A 41 7.36 4.46 -26.79
C GLU A 41 6.93 4.70 -25.34
N CYS A 42 7.78 4.40 -24.35
CA CYS A 42 7.42 4.45 -22.93
C CYS A 42 8.04 5.67 -22.23
N LYS A 43 7.26 6.76 -22.10
CA LYS A 43 7.69 8.00 -21.43
C LYS A 43 7.44 8.01 -19.93
N THR A 44 6.54 7.15 -19.45
CA THR A 44 6.16 7.06 -18.03
C THR A 44 6.34 5.65 -17.49
N PRO A 45 6.65 5.48 -16.18
CA PRO A 45 6.77 4.17 -15.55
C PRO A 45 5.51 3.32 -15.71
N GLY A 46 4.32 3.94 -15.73
CA GLY A 46 3.05 3.26 -15.93
C GLY A 46 2.84 2.76 -17.36
N GLN A 47 3.31 3.49 -18.37
CA GLN A 47 3.32 3.01 -19.76
C GLN A 47 4.29 1.84 -19.92
N LEU A 48 5.48 1.94 -19.31
CA LEU A 48 6.48 0.87 -19.35
C LEU A 48 5.93 -0.42 -18.71
N LEU A 49 5.28 -0.32 -17.54
CA LEU A 49 4.69 -1.48 -16.90
C LEU A 49 3.58 -2.12 -17.76
N ARG A 50 2.72 -1.32 -18.40
CA ARG A 50 1.70 -1.83 -19.32
C ARG A 50 2.31 -2.52 -20.53
N PHE A 51 3.37 -1.96 -21.11
CA PHE A 51 4.08 -2.57 -22.21
C PHE A 51 4.66 -3.94 -21.81
N LEU A 52 5.33 -4.01 -20.64
CA LEU A 52 5.89 -5.27 -20.15
C LEU A 52 4.79 -6.32 -19.92
N ALA A 53 3.61 -5.91 -19.44
CA ALA A 53 2.47 -6.80 -19.25
C ALA A 53 1.86 -7.28 -20.57
N GLN A 54 1.76 -6.42 -21.58
CA GLN A 54 1.20 -6.77 -22.90
C GLN A 54 2.08 -7.72 -23.71
N ASN A 55 3.40 -7.72 -23.45
CA ASN A 55 4.38 -8.54 -24.17
C ASN A 55 4.86 -9.76 -23.33
N ASP A 56 4.17 -10.08 -22.23
CA ASP A 56 4.55 -11.17 -21.30
C ASP A 56 5.99 -11.09 -20.76
N LEU A 57 6.59 -9.90 -20.76
CA LEU A 57 7.98 -9.66 -20.30
C LEU A 57 8.11 -9.52 -18.78
N THR A 58 6.98 -9.54 -18.06
CA THR A 58 6.94 -9.40 -16.60
C THR A 58 7.69 -10.51 -15.87
N GLN A 59 7.68 -11.74 -16.42
CA GLN A 59 8.41 -12.88 -15.87
C GLN A 59 9.88 -12.90 -16.31
N THR A 60 10.17 -12.35 -17.50
CA THR A 60 11.53 -12.26 -18.05
C THR A 60 12.38 -11.24 -17.31
N ILE A 61 11.77 -10.15 -16.84
CA ILE A 61 12.46 -9.02 -16.18
C ILE A 61 11.82 -8.74 -14.79
N PRO A 62 11.91 -9.69 -13.85
CA PRO A 62 11.14 -9.65 -12.61
C PRO A 62 11.59 -8.55 -11.65
N GLU A 63 12.88 -8.20 -11.63
CA GLU A 63 13.41 -7.19 -10.70
C GLU A 63 12.98 -5.78 -11.12
N VAL A 64 13.02 -5.47 -12.41
CA VAL A 64 12.52 -4.18 -12.93
C VAL A 64 11.02 -4.09 -12.80
N THR A 65 10.29 -5.19 -13.03
CA THR A 65 8.84 -5.21 -12.81
C THR A 65 8.49 -4.91 -11.35
N LYS A 66 9.20 -5.50 -10.39
CA LYS A 66 9.05 -5.15 -8.96
C LYS A 66 9.39 -3.69 -8.68
N LEU A 67 10.46 -3.16 -9.27
CA LEU A 67 10.86 -1.76 -9.10
C LEU A 67 9.80 -0.80 -9.64
N LEU A 68 9.21 -1.09 -10.81
CA LEU A 68 8.15 -0.28 -11.41
C LEU A 68 6.88 -0.28 -10.56
N HIS A 69 6.48 -1.44 -10.03
CA HIS A 69 5.37 -1.50 -9.09
C HIS A 69 5.63 -0.66 -7.84
N LEU A 70 6.84 -0.72 -7.28
CA LEU A 70 7.21 0.09 -6.12
C LEU A 70 7.11 1.59 -6.44
N ILE A 71 7.67 2.04 -7.56
CA ILE A 71 7.63 3.45 -7.99
C ILE A 71 6.19 3.92 -8.19
N LEU A 72 5.32 3.08 -8.76
CA LEU A 72 3.92 3.43 -8.99
C LEU A 72 3.06 3.39 -7.72
N THR A 73 3.47 2.59 -6.73
CA THR A 73 2.76 2.44 -5.44
C THR A 73 3.13 3.55 -4.46
N ILE A 74 4.39 3.99 -4.47
CA ILE A 74 4.80 5.14 -3.65
C ILE A 74 4.17 6.39 -4.26
N PRO A 75 3.26 7.09 -3.55
CA PRO A 75 2.66 8.30 -4.08
C PRO A 75 3.76 9.34 -4.29
N ALA A 76 4.04 9.69 -5.54
CA ALA A 76 4.96 10.77 -5.89
C ALA A 76 4.43 12.15 -5.42
N THR A 77 3.15 12.24 -5.07
CA THR A 77 2.48 13.48 -4.67
C THR A 77 2.11 13.47 -3.19
N THR A 78 2.41 14.58 -2.51
CA THR A 78 2.05 14.79 -1.10
C THR A 78 0.55 14.92 -0.88
N ALA A 79 -0.25 15.16 -1.94
CA ALA A 79 -1.68 15.43 -1.84
C ALA A 79 -2.49 14.33 -1.13
N SER A 80 -2.17 13.05 -1.32
CA SER A 80 -2.87 11.94 -0.62
C SER A 80 -2.56 11.96 0.88
N VAL A 81 -1.30 12.23 1.22
CA VAL A 81 -0.81 12.34 2.59
C VAL A 81 -1.41 13.59 3.27
N GLU A 82 -1.44 14.73 2.59
CA GLU A 82 -2.06 15.97 3.04
C GLU A 82 -3.57 15.81 3.27
N ARG A 83 -4.27 15.12 2.36
CA ARG A 83 -5.69 14.78 2.53
C ARG A 83 -5.92 13.92 3.77
N SER A 84 -5.04 12.94 4.00
CA SER A 84 -5.11 12.06 5.18
C SER A 84 -4.83 12.82 6.48
N PHE A 85 -3.83 13.71 6.50
CA PHE A 85 -3.55 14.57 7.65
C PHE A 85 -4.67 15.58 7.91
N SER A 86 -5.27 16.14 6.86
CA SER A 86 -6.44 17.01 6.98
C SER A 86 -7.63 16.26 7.58
N ALA A 87 -7.91 15.05 7.11
CA ALA A 87 -8.94 14.19 7.69
C ALA A 87 -8.66 13.87 9.18
N LEU A 88 -7.41 13.54 9.52
CA LEU A 88 -7.00 13.28 10.90
C LEU A 88 -7.15 14.54 11.78
N LYS A 89 -6.81 15.72 11.26
CA LYS A 89 -7.02 17.00 11.94
C LYS A 89 -8.50 17.22 12.24
N ARG A 90 -9.40 16.96 11.28
CA ARG A 90 -10.85 17.04 11.51
C ARG A 90 -11.32 16.04 12.57
N LEU A 91 -10.83 14.81 12.56
CA LEU A 91 -11.16 13.81 13.58
C LEU A 91 -10.75 14.29 14.97
N LYS A 92 -9.52 14.83 15.10
CA LYS A 92 -9.00 15.38 16.34
C LYS A 92 -9.83 16.58 16.82
N THR A 93 -10.17 17.50 15.92
CA THR A 93 -11.01 18.68 16.23
C THR A 93 -12.42 18.27 16.66
N TYR A 94 -13.04 17.33 15.93
CA TYR A 94 -14.38 16.82 16.25
C TYR A 94 -14.42 16.13 17.62
N SER A 95 -13.37 15.37 17.97
CA SER A 95 -13.30 14.68 19.24
C SER A 95 -13.23 15.63 20.45
N ARG A 96 -12.81 16.91 20.25
CA ARG A 96 -12.76 18.10 21.14
C ARG A 96 -12.10 17.93 22.53
N ASN A 97 -12.05 16.72 23.06
CA ASN A 97 -11.44 16.30 24.31
C ASN A 97 -10.02 15.78 24.06
N LYS A 98 -9.17 15.81 25.10
CA LYS A 98 -7.89 15.06 25.10
C LYS A 98 -8.18 13.61 24.72
N THR A 99 -7.90 13.27 23.47
CA THR A 99 -8.06 11.93 22.90
C THR A 99 -6.69 11.28 22.97
N ASP A 100 -6.62 10.12 23.59
CA ASP A 100 -5.39 9.33 23.60
C ASP A 100 -5.06 8.83 22.17
N GLN A 101 -3.79 8.47 21.95
CA GLN A 101 -3.34 8.04 20.63
C GLN A 101 -4.03 6.76 20.15
N GLY A 102 -4.40 5.84 21.06
CA GLY A 102 -5.09 4.60 20.73
C GLY A 102 -6.51 4.85 20.22
N ARG A 103 -7.26 5.72 20.88
CA ARG A 103 -8.60 6.14 20.43
C ARG A 103 -8.55 6.91 19.13
N LEU A 104 -7.59 7.83 18.95
CA LEU A 104 -7.41 8.55 17.69
C LEU A 104 -7.09 7.58 16.55
N SER A 105 -6.19 6.62 16.78
CA SER A 105 -5.85 5.61 15.78
C SER A 105 -7.06 4.74 15.42
N SER A 106 -7.87 4.36 16.41
CA SER A 106 -9.09 3.58 16.18
C SER A 106 -10.11 4.36 15.33
N LEU A 107 -10.33 5.64 15.63
CA LEU A 107 -11.19 6.50 14.81
C LEU A 107 -10.64 6.70 13.39
N ALA A 108 -9.31 6.84 13.24
CA ALA A 108 -8.68 6.94 11.94
C ALA A 108 -8.92 5.66 11.11
N THR A 109 -8.75 4.48 11.71
CA THR A 109 -9.06 3.19 11.05
C THR A 109 -10.51 3.13 10.61
N ILE A 110 -11.46 3.51 11.47
CA ILE A 110 -12.89 3.56 11.11
C ILE A 110 -13.13 4.53 9.94
N SER A 111 -12.46 5.68 9.93
CA SER A 111 -12.59 6.68 8.85
C SER A 111 -12.00 6.19 7.54
N ILE A 112 -10.90 5.43 7.56
CA ILE A 112 -10.27 4.83 6.37
C ILE A 112 -11.18 3.73 5.81
N GLU A 113 -11.70 2.86 6.69
CA GLU A 113 -12.52 1.71 6.32
C GLU A 113 -14.02 2.04 6.21
N ARG A 114 -14.35 3.33 6.05
CA ARG A 114 -15.74 3.82 5.99
C ARG A 114 -16.57 3.09 4.93
N GLU A 115 -16.00 2.79 3.78
CA GLU A 115 -16.72 2.11 2.70
C GLU A 115 -17.16 0.70 3.11
N ARG A 116 -16.27 -0.05 3.77
CA ARG A 116 -16.60 -1.37 4.33
C ARG A 116 -17.67 -1.24 5.41
N LEU A 117 -17.57 -0.21 6.25
CA LEU A 117 -18.56 0.06 7.30
C LEU A 117 -19.95 0.33 6.70
N VAL A 118 -20.03 1.10 5.61
CA VAL A 118 -21.29 1.37 4.90
C VAL A 118 -21.86 0.09 4.29
N LYS A 119 -21.00 -0.78 3.71
CA LYS A 119 -21.42 -2.09 3.20
C LYS A 119 -21.96 -2.98 4.32
N LEU A 120 -21.32 -3.00 5.49
CA LEU A 120 -21.79 -3.73 6.67
C LEU A 120 -23.11 -3.16 7.21
N GLN A 121 -23.27 -1.83 7.23
CA GLN A 121 -24.51 -1.18 7.65
C GLN A 121 -25.72 -1.55 6.79
N ARG A 122 -25.53 -1.91 5.51
CA ARG A 122 -26.63 -2.36 4.65
C ARG A 122 -27.24 -3.69 5.10
N ASN A 123 -26.46 -4.54 5.77
CA ASN A 123 -26.92 -5.80 6.35
C ASN A 123 -26.66 -5.81 7.85
N LYS A 124 -27.21 -4.79 8.52
CA LYS A 124 -26.95 -4.48 9.92
C LYS A 124 -27.37 -5.60 10.86
N GLU A 125 -28.50 -6.24 10.57
CA GLU A 125 -29.07 -7.30 11.42
C GLU A 125 -28.19 -8.55 11.41
N ALA A 126 -27.82 -9.06 10.23
CA ALA A 126 -26.91 -10.20 10.14
C ALA A 126 -25.52 -9.93 10.76
N PHE A 127 -25.07 -8.67 10.77
CA PHE A 127 -23.86 -8.29 11.48
C PHE A 127 -24.05 -8.36 13.00
N TYR A 128 -25.17 -7.82 13.53
CA TYR A 128 -25.45 -7.87 14.96
C TYR A 128 -25.69 -9.28 15.47
N ASP A 129 -26.37 -10.13 14.71
CA ASP A 129 -26.56 -11.54 15.06
C ASP A 129 -25.23 -12.26 15.15
N LYS A 130 -24.35 -12.08 14.16
CA LYS A 130 -22.99 -12.65 14.19
C LYS A 130 -22.16 -12.15 15.37
N VAL A 131 -22.25 -10.87 15.70
CA VAL A 131 -21.56 -10.32 16.88
C VAL A 131 -22.13 -10.92 18.15
N THR A 132 -23.45 -11.05 18.25
CA THR A 132 -24.13 -11.64 19.40
C THR A 132 -23.72 -13.09 19.58
N ASP A 133 -23.72 -13.89 18.51
CA ASP A 133 -23.28 -15.28 18.51
C ASP A 133 -21.82 -15.43 18.96
N LEU A 134 -20.92 -14.60 18.41
CA LEU A 134 -19.50 -14.57 18.80
C LEU A 134 -19.32 -14.24 20.28
N PHE A 135 -20.13 -13.32 20.80
CA PHE A 135 -20.07 -12.93 22.20
C PHE A 135 -20.73 -13.97 23.11
N ALA A 136 -21.74 -14.68 22.63
CA ALA A 136 -22.41 -15.77 23.33
C ALA A 136 -21.54 -17.04 23.44
N GLN A 137 -20.68 -17.29 22.45
CA GLN A 137 -19.69 -18.38 22.49
C GLN A 137 -18.60 -18.18 23.56
N LYS A 138 -18.43 -16.95 24.05
CA LYS A 138 -17.44 -16.66 25.07
C LYS A 138 -18.05 -16.96 26.44
N GLU A 139 -17.54 -17.98 27.15
CA GLU A 139 -17.95 -18.26 28.53
C GLU A 139 -17.68 -17.03 29.41
N ARG A 140 -18.71 -16.25 29.66
CA ARG A 140 -18.75 -15.23 30.71
C ARG A 140 -19.61 -15.79 31.81
N ARG A 141 -19.02 -16.63 32.67
CA ARG A 141 -19.60 -16.88 33.99
C ARG A 141 -19.59 -15.55 34.75
N VAL A 142 -20.68 -14.80 34.67
CA VAL A 142 -20.95 -13.75 35.64
C VAL A 142 -21.53 -14.48 36.84
N GLU A 143 -20.70 -14.71 37.87
CA GLU A 143 -21.19 -15.20 39.16
C GLU A 143 -22.07 -14.10 39.77
N LEU A 144 -23.38 -14.21 39.53
CA LEU A 144 -24.36 -13.37 40.19
C LEU A 144 -24.52 -13.90 41.62
N ILE A 145 -23.70 -13.38 42.53
CA ILE A 145 -23.84 -13.62 43.96
C ILE A 145 -25.06 -12.82 44.43
N TYR A 146 -26.22 -13.47 44.52
CA TYR A 146 -27.35 -12.92 45.27
C TYR A 146 -27.05 -13.06 46.76
N LYS A 147 -27.00 -11.93 47.47
CA LYS A 147 -27.05 -11.86 48.93
C LYS A 147 -28.49 -11.75 49.40
#